data_AF-A0A9W8J018-F1
#
_entry.id   AF-A0A9W8J018-F1
#
_cell.length_a   1.000
_cell.length_b   1.000
_cell.length_c   1.000
_cell.angle_alpha   90.00
_cell.angle_beta   90.00
_cell.angle_gamma   90.00
#
_symmetry.space_group_name_H-M   'P 1'
#
loop_
_entity.id
_entity.type
_entity.pdbx_description
1 polymer ?
#
loop_
_entity_poly.entity_id
_entity_poly.type
_entity_poly.pdbx_seq_one_letter_code
_entity_poly.pdbx_strand_id
1 'polypeptide(L)'
;MTTPRHEFYETDEKLTLSIFDRNADPAQVSIQFEPRKFTYTHGDKSLVLEPLKGQIEVDKSDYTVGKVKIEIRFAKAALGRWGALVGDAPDPLANTAYAPPPSETRPAPRRKNWDAVTTEILSTEKEKSTEEDPNVGGDSTLNSFFQKIFADADDDTKKAMMKSYQESGGTTLSTNWDDVKKATKSNGIGQAGKLPWRLPKEIKYFAQVTSNAPEGKHNAVIMGRNTWESIPKKFRPLPGRLNIVITSQVNYDAGTSVSEANSETPKTFIANSLQSALARLNDASIHRAFIIGGAYLYRETLKLAPATLIPPPASHLDPATDSTPYVDRILLTRVVEPEFEDCDVFMPEFRGPEFKGSLERAGTWVQASHAELREWVGADVAEGVQEENGVKYEFQMWTRDATEKAD
;
A
#
# COMPACT_ATOMS: atom_id res chain seq x y z
N MET A 1 -41.01 -7.02 -6.99
CA MET A 1 -39.74 -6.37 -6.60
C MET A 1 -38.59 -7.20 -7.13
N THR A 2 -37.70 -6.60 -7.91
CA THR A 2 -36.55 -7.29 -8.51
C THR A 2 -35.30 -6.97 -7.71
N THR A 3 -34.57 -7.98 -7.26
CA THR A 3 -33.29 -7.76 -6.56
C THR A 3 -32.23 -7.33 -7.57
N PRO A 4 -31.63 -6.14 -7.44
CA PRO A 4 -30.57 -5.70 -8.33
C PRO A 4 -29.32 -6.56 -8.15
N ARG A 5 -28.57 -6.76 -9.25
CA ARG A 5 -27.23 -7.37 -9.18
C ARG A 5 -26.35 -6.48 -8.30
N HIS A 6 -25.60 -7.10 -7.40
CA HIS A 6 -24.70 -6.40 -6.51
C HIS A 6 -23.44 -7.20 -6.27
N GLU A 7 -22.35 -6.51 -5.98
CA GLU A 7 -21.05 -7.07 -5.62
C GLU A 7 -20.49 -6.25 -4.45
N PHE A 8 -19.72 -6.88 -3.56
CA PHE A 8 -19.14 -6.19 -2.43
C PHE A 8 -17.65 -6.47 -2.31
N TYR A 9 -16.92 -5.51 -1.78
CA TYR A 9 -15.55 -5.67 -1.33
C TYR A 9 -15.45 -5.14 0.10
N GLU A 10 -14.50 -5.64 0.87
CA GLU A 10 -14.33 -5.23 2.25
C GLU A 10 -12.85 -5.13 2.64
N THR A 11 -12.58 -4.20 3.54
CA THR A 11 -11.37 -4.15 4.37
C THR A 11 -11.74 -4.59 5.78
N ASP A 12 -10.81 -4.53 6.72
CA ASP A 12 -11.10 -4.87 8.12
C ASP A 12 -12.00 -3.81 8.78
N GLU A 13 -11.98 -2.56 8.29
CA GLU A 13 -12.73 -1.43 8.86
C GLU A 13 -14.01 -1.07 8.09
N LYS A 14 -14.03 -1.32 6.77
CA LYS A 14 -15.10 -0.84 5.89
C LYS A 14 -15.59 -1.96 4.98
N LEU A 15 -16.87 -1.92 4.63
CA LEU A 15 -17.46 -2.75 3.59
C LEU A 15 -18.06 -1.84 2.54
N THR A 16 -17.75 -2.08 1.27
CA THR A 16 -18.35 -1.32 0.16
C THR A 16 -19.17 -2.25 -0.72
N LEU A 17 -20.44 -1.92 -0.90
CA LEU A 17 -21.41 -2.63 -1.71
C LEU A 17 -21.72 -1.82 -2.97
N SER A 18 -21.44 -2.39 -4.13
CA SER A 18 -21.82 -1.86 -5.43
C SER A 18 -23.13 -2.48 -5.88
N ILE A 19 -24.19 -1.68 -5.98
CA ILE A 19 -25.50 -2.07 -6.49
C ILE A 19 -25.61 -1.61 -7.95
N PHE A 20 -25.74 -2.54 -8.89
CA PHE A 20 -25.81 -2.21 -10.33
C PHE A 20 -27.24 -1.87 -10.73
N ASP A 21 -27.59 -0.60 -10.58
CA ASP A 21 -28.85 -0.01 -11.05
C ASP A 21 -28.55 1.14 -12.01
N ARG A 22 -28.75 0.90 -13.31
CA ARG A 22 -28.43 1.88 -14.37
C ARG A 22 -29.47 2.99 -14.39
N ASN A 23 -28.98 4.23 -14.49
CA ASN A 23 -29.77 5.47 -14.54
C ASN A 23 -30.69 5.66 -13.32
N ALA A 24 -30.24 5.24 -12.13
CA ALA A 24 -30.96 5.53 -10.91
C ALA A 24 -30.96 7.04 -10.64
N ASP A 25 -32.15 7.61 -10.46
CA ASP A 25 -32.30 9.04 -10.14
C ASP A 25 -31.97 9.24 -8.65
N PRO A 26 -30.96 10.06 -8.29
CA PRO A 26 -30.63 10.34 -6.89
C PRO A 26 -31.82 10.83 -6.06
N ALA A 27 -32.81 11.47 -6.66
CA ALA A 27 -34.01 11.95 -5.97
C ALA A 27 -35.05 10.85 -5.67
N GLN A 28 -34.96 9.70 -6.34
CA GLN A 28 -35.91 8.59 -6.22
C GLN A 28 -35.33 7.35 -5.52
N VAL A 29 -34.03 7.37 -5.20
CA VAL A 29 -33.35 6.32 -4.45
C VAL A 29 -33.59 6.53 -2.96
N SER A 30 -34.10 5.50 -2.28
CA SER A 30 -34.22 5.45 -0.82
C SER A 30 -33.23 4.45 -0.25
N ILE A 31 -32.36 4.92 0.65
CA ILE A 31 -31.32 4.15 1.32
C ILE A 31 -31.50 4.29 2.83
N GLN A 32 -31.54 3.17 3.54
CA GLN A 32 -31.68 3.12 4.99
C GLN A 32 -30.60 2.24 5.60
N PHE A 33 -29.92 2.78 6.60
CA PHE A 33 -28.90 2.11 7.40
C PHE A 33 -29.46 1.85 8.80
N GLU A 34 -29.35 0.62 9.26
CA GLU A 34 -29.63 0.18 10.62
C GLU A 34 -28.44 -0.67 11.11
N PRO A 35 -28.20 -0.79 12.44
CA PRO A 35 -27.01 -1.44 12.97
C PRO A 35 -26.71 -2.81 12.37
N ARG A 36 -27.74 -3.61 12.07
CA ARG A 36 -27.59 -4.91 11.39
C ARG A 36 -28.49 -5.06 10.17
N LYS A 37 -28.90 -3.96 9.56
CA LYS A 37 -29.80 -4.02 8.40
C LYS A 37 -29.51 -2.91 7.42
N PHE A 38 -29.62 -3.26 6.15
CA PHE A 38 -29.50 -2.29 5.07
C PHE A 38 -30.65 -2.49 4.09
N THR A 39 -31.29 -1.40 3.72
CA THR A 39 -32.37 -1.41 2.74
C THR A 39 -32.12 -0.38 1.65
N TYR A 40 -32.16 -0.83 0.40
CA TYR A 40 -32.14 0.00 -0.80
C TYR A 40 -33.43 -0.20 -1.58
N THR A 41 -34.09 0.88 -1.99
CA THR A 41 -35.26 0.86 -2.86
C THR A 41 -35.17 1.94 -3.94
N HIS A 42 -35.50 1.55 -5.17
CA HIS A 42 -35.57 2.46 -6.32
C HIS A 42 -36.52 1.87 -7.38
N GLY A 43 -37.69 2.51 -7.57
CA GLY A 43 -38.77 1.98 -8.42
C GLY A 43 -39.20 0.56 -8.00
N ASP A 44 -39.17 -0.39 -8.93
CA ASP A 44 -39.50 -1.80 -8.69
C ASP A 44 -38.33 -2.62 -8.11
N LYS A 45 -37.15 -2.01 -7.92
CA LYS A 45 -35.96 -2.70 -7.43
C LYS A 45 -35.80 -2.48 -5.93
N SER A 46 -35.53 -3.56 -5.22
CA SER A 46 -35.30 -3.54 -3.77
C SER A 46 -34.20 -4.52 -3.39
N LEU A 47 -33.31 -4.10 -2.49
CA LEU A 47 -32.30 -4.96 -1.87
C LEU A 47 -32.38 -4.76 -0.35
N VAL A 48 -32.75 -5.81 0.35
CA VAL A 48 -32.76 -5.86 1.82
C VAL A 48 -31.70 -6.85 2.27
N LEU A 49 -30.75 -6.38 3.09
CA LEU A 49 -29.72 -7.21 3.72
C LEU A 49 -29.98 -7.25 5.22
N GLU A 50 -30.51 -8.36 5.70
CA GLU A 50 -30.90 -8.55 7.10
C GLU A 50 -30.81 -10.05 7.48
N PRO A 51 -30.16 -10.41 8.61
CA PRO A 51 -29.25 -9.58 9.39
C PRO A 51 -27.89 -9.43 8.67
N LEU A 52 -27.33 -8.23 8.68
CA LEU A 52 -25.93 -8.02 8.31
C LEU A 52 -25.03 -8.90 9.19
N LYS A 53 -23.94 -9.38 8.58
CA LYS A 53 -22.99 -10.30 9.22
C LYS A 53 -22.31 -9.70 10.46
N GLY A 54 -22.17 -8.38 10.51
CA GLY A 54 -21.71 -7.63 11.68
C GLY A 54 -22.48 -6.32 11.85
N GLN A 55 -22.21 -5.63 12.96
CA GLN A 55 -22.79 -4.30 13.20
C GLN A 55 -22.10 -3.22 12.36
N ILE A 56 -22.86 -2.23 11.91
CA ILE A 56 -22.36 -1.02 11.23
C ILE A 56 -22.55 0.22 12.11
N GLU A 57 -21.62 1.16 11.99
CA GLU A 57 -21.74 2.51 12.51
C GLU A 57 -22.59 3.31 11.52
N VAL A 58 -23.88 3.48 11.83
CA VAL A 58 -24.86 4.13 10.95
C VAL A 58 -24.42 5.56 10.59
N ASP A 59 -23.94 6.34 11.56
CA ASP A 59 -23.54 7.74 11.36
C ASP A 59 -22.26 7.91 10.52
N LYS A 60 -21.47 6.84 10.37
CA LYS A 60 -20.22 6.83 9.60
C LYS A 60 -20.36 6.10 8.26
N SER A 61 -21.54 5.54 8.00
CA SER A 61 -21.85 4.87 6.74
C SER A 61 -22.44 5.88 5.76
N ASP A 62 -22.04 5.78 4.49
CA ASP A 62 -22.42 6.76 3.47
C ASP A 62 -22.72 6.07 2.13
N TYR A 63 -23.17 6.83 1.14
CA TYR A 63 -23.42 6.32 -0.20
C TYR A 63 -23.14 7.34 -1.30
N THR A 64 -23.00 6.85 -2.54
CA THR A 64 -22.89 7.66 -3.75
C THR A 64 -23.71 7.04 -4.87
N VAL A 65 -24.61 7.82 -5.46
CA VAL A 65 -25.44 7.39 -6.59
C VAL A 65 -24.76 7.78 -7.90
N GLY A 66 -24.26 6.80 -8.64
CA GLY A 66 -23.67 7.00 -9.96
C GLY A 66 -24.63 6.61 -11.09
N LYS A 67 -24.24 6.91 -12.35
CA LYS A 67 -25.07 6.61 -13.54
C LYS A 67 -25.28 5.12 -13.81
N VAL A 68 -24.35 4.26 -13.37
CA VAL A 68 -24.33 2.82 -13.68
C VAL A 68 -24.53 1.96 -12.43
N LYS A 69 -24.07 2.45 -11.28
CA LYS A 69 -24.08 1.75 -10.01
C LYS A 69 -24.23 2.74 -8.85
N ILE A 70 -24.78 2.25 -7.76
CA ILE A 70 -24.81 2.93 -6.47
C ILE A 70 -23.74 2.27 -5.60
N GLU A 71 -22.86 3.08 -5.03
CA GLU A 71 -21.86 2.61 -4.08
C GLU A 71 -22.32 2.94 -2.67
N ILE A 72 -22.46 1.90 -1.84
CA ILE A 72 -22.80 1.99 -0.42
C ILE A 72 -21.54 1.68 0.36
N ARG A 73 -21.13 2.56 1.28
CA ARG A 73 -19.96 2.38 2.13
C ARG A 73 -20.40 2.24 3.57
N PHE A 74 -20.28 1.02 4.09
CA PHE A 74 -20.52 0.70 5.49
C PHE A 74 -19.25 0.89 6.32
N ALA A 75 -19.37 1.61 7.42
CA ALA A 75 -18.35 1.62 8.48
C ALA A 75 -18.66 0.48 9.45
N LYS A 76 -17.73 -0.45 9.66
CA LYS A 76 -17.94 -1.58 10.58
C LYS A 76 -17.76 -1.12 12.02
N ALA A 77 -18.66 -1.55 12.91
CA ALA A 77 -18.53 -1.29 14.34
C ALA A 77 -17.39 -2.12 14.99
N ALA A 78 -17.08 -3.29 14.43
CA ALA A 78 -15.98 -4.14 14.85
C ALA A 78 -15.03 -4.44 13.69
N LEU A 79 -13.73 -4.37 13.97
CA LEU A 79 -12.69 -4.72 13.01
C LEU A 79 -12.76 -6.20 12.64
N GLY A 80 -12.71 -6.49 11.34
CA GLY A 80 -12.68 -7.87 10.84
C GLY A 80 -13.42 -8.06 9.53
N ARG A 81 -13.15 -9.17 8.83
CA ARG A 81 -13.77 -9.50 7.55
C ARG A 81 -15.00 -10.39 7.74
N TRP A 82 -16.07 -10.04 7.07
CA TRP A 82 -17.37 -10.70 7.17
C TRP A 82 -17.46 -11.92 6.24
N GLY A 83 -16.80 -11.89 5.09
CA GLY A 83 -16.81 -12.95 4.06
C GLY A 83 -18.15 -13.10 3.34
N ALA A 84 -19.22 -12.54 3.87
CA ALA A 84 -20.57 -12.48 3.31
C ALA A 84 -21.32 -11.25 3.85
N LEU A 85 -22.31 -10.75 3.11
CA LEU A 85 -23.11 -9.60 3.53
C LEU A 85 -24.09 -9.93 4.67
N VAL A 86 -24.69 -11.11 4.61
CA VAL A 86 -25.76 -11.57 5.53
C VAL A 86 -25.27 -12.78 6.31
N GLY A 87 -25.66 -12.89 7.59
CA GLY A 87 -25.48 -14.13 8.34
C GLY A 87 -25.85 -14.07 9.81
N ASP A 88 -26.27 -15.22 10.34
CA ASP A 88 -26.78 -15.43 11.71
C ASP A 88 -25.70 -15.44 12.80
N ALA A 89 -24.58 -14.75 12.61
CA ALA A 89 -23.54 -14.72 13.63
C ALA A 89 -24.06 -13.99 14.90
N PRO A 90 -23.85 -14.56 16.10
CA PRO A 90 -24.25 -13.90 17.34
C PRO A 90 -23.50 -12.57 17.46
N ASP A 91 -24.24 -11.56 17.89
CA ASP A 91 -23.77 -10.20 18.00
C ASP A 91 -22.54 -10.11 18.94
N PRO A 92 -21.34 -9.75 18.45
CA PRO A 92 -20.16 -9.62 19.31
C PRO A 92 -20.29 -8.48 20.33
N LEU A 93 -21.32 -7.62 20.23
CA LEU A 93 -21.59 -6.50 21.12
C LEU A 93 -22.79 -6.73 22.07
N ALA A 94 -23.45 -7.89 22.04
CA ALA A 94 -24.53 -8.21 22.99
C ALA A 94 -24.06 -8.47 24.43
N ASN A 95 -22.75 -8.56 24.66
CA ASN A 95 -22.14 -8.81 25.98
C ASN A 95 -21.33 -7.60 26.49
N THR A 96 -21.94 -6.42 26.54
CA THR A 96 -21.47 -5.35 27.45
C THR A 96 -22.66 -4.56 28.01
N ALA A 97 -23.32 -5.14 29.01
CA ALA A 97 -24.15 -4.36 29.94
C ALA A 97 -23.22 -3.64 30.93
N TYR A 98 -23.18 -2.31 30.79
CA TYR A 98 -22.90 -1.25 31.77
C TYR A 98 -22.18 -1.58 33.11
N ALA A 99 -21.05 -0.90 33.35
CA ALA A 99 -20.79 -0.20 34.60
C ALA A 99 -19.76 0.93 34.36
N PRO A 100 -20.04 2.20 34.72
CA PRO A 100 -19.05 3.27 34.70
C PRO A 100 -18.33 3.35 36.05
N PRO A 101 -16.99 3.43 36.09
CA PRO A 101 -16.26 3.88 37.29
C PRO A 101 -15.91 5.38 37.21
N PRO A 102 -15.55 6.00 38.35
CA PRO A 102 -16.12 7.28 38.75
C PRO A 102 -15.35 8.50 38.22
N SER A 103 -16.08 9.62 38.18
CA SER A 103 -15.54 10.96 38.01
C SER A 103 -14.59 11.32 39.16
N GLU A 104 -13.29 11.44 38.87
CA GLU A 104 -12.37 12.22 39.68
C GLU A 104 -11.82 13.40 38.87
N THR A 105 -12.19 14.59 39.32
CA THR A 105 -11.71 15.90 38.87
C THR A 105 -10.22 16.09 39.14
N ARG A 106 -9.45 16.49 38.11
CA ARG A 106 -8.13 17.14 38.24
C ARG A 106 -7.98 18.30 37.23
N PRO A 107 -7.20 19.34 37.59
CA PRO A 107 -7.40 20.70 37.07
C PRO A 107 -6.76 20.92 35.70
N ALA A 108 -7.33 21.88 34.96
CA ALA A 108 -6.91 22.26 33.62
C ALA A 108 -5.49 22.88 33.59
N PRO A 109 -4.60 22.45 32.66
CA PRO A 109 -3.39 23.18 32.36
C PRO A 109 -3.69 24.36 31.42
N ARG A 110 -3.03 25.47 31.71
CA ARG A 110 -3.25 26.82 31.15
C ARG A 110 -2.92 26.90 29.66
N ARG A 111 -3.82 27.51 28.88
CA ARG A 111 -3.61 27.88 27.48
C ARG A 111 -2.61 29.06 27.37
N LYS A 112 -1.61 28.95 26.49
CA LYS A 112 -0.82 30.10 26.02
C LYS A 112 -1.55 30.73 24.83
N ASN A 113 -1.74 32.04 24.95
CA ASN A 113 -2.50 32.93 24.09
C ASN A 113 -1.63 33.41 22.92
N TRP A 114 -2.05 33.20 21.68
CA TRP A 114 -1.39 33.74 20.46
C TRP A 114 -2.23 34.80 19.73
N ASP A 115 -3.34 35.26 20.33
CA ASP A 115 -4.25 36.25 19.74
C ASP A 115 -3.74 37.71 19.79
N ALA A 116 -2.42 37.92 19.77
CA ALA A 116 -1.81 39.26 19.84
C ALA A 116 -0.91 39.62 18.65
N VAL A 117 -0.80 38.76 17.63
CA VAL A 117 0.03 39.03 16.43
C VAL A 117 -0.81 39.26 15.16
N THR A 118 -2.12 39.00 15.23
CA THR A 118 -3.05 39.19 14.10
C THR A 118 -3.62 40.60 14.02
N THR A 119 -3.66 41.37 15.11
CA THR A 119 -4.30 42.70 15.13
C THR A 119 -3.41 43.82 14.56
N GLU A 120 -2.10 43.63 14.46
CA GLU A 120 -1.17 44.68 14.03
C GLU A 120 -0.95 44.71 12.50
N ILE A 121 -1.14 43.58 11.80
CA ILE A 121 -1.04 43.49 10.34
C ILE A 121 -2.30 44.04 9.64
N LEU A 122 -3.44 44.10 10.35
CA LEU A 122 -4.75 44.50 9.82
C LEU A 122 -5.01 46.02 9.85
N SER A 123 -4.06 46.86 10.31
CA SER A 123 -4.29 48.30 10.52
C SER A 123 -3.55 49.25 9.56
N THR A 124 -2.80 48.72 8.60
CA THR A 124 -2.14 49.52 7.56
C THR A 124 -2.26 48.84 6.21
N GLU A 125 -3.40 49.03 5.53
CA GLU A 125 -3.44 49.57 4.17
C GLU A 125 -4.88 49.76 3.70
N LYS A 126 -5.10 50.90 3.07
CA LYS A 126 -6.38 51.50 2.74
C LYS A 126 -7.14 50.72 1.66
N GLU A 127 -8.44 50.63 1.91
CA GLU A 127 -9.53 50.20 1.04
C GLU A 127 -9.48 50.74 -0.40
N LYS A 128 -9.80 49.86 -1.37
CA LYS A 128 -10.57 50.22 -2.57
C LYS A 128 -11.75 49.24 -2.69
N SER A 129 -12.90 49.81 -3.04
CA SER A 129 -14.26 49.31 -2.83
C SER A 129 -14.78 48.30 -3.86
N THR A 130 -15.93 47.73 -3.51
CA THR A 130 -16.60 46.51 -3.99
C THR A 130 -17.73 46.77 -5.01
N GLU A 131 -17.43 47.02 -6.29
CA GLU A 131 -18.51 47.24 -7.29
C GLU A 131 -18.44 46.45 -8.62
N GLU A 132 -17.57 45.46 -8.83
CA GLU A 132 -17.49 44.80 -10.17
C GLU A 132 -17.54 43.25 -10.30
N ASP A 133 -17.71 42.41 -9.25
CA ASP A 133 -17.93 40.96 -9.53
C ASP A 133 -18.73 40.19 -8.44
N PRO A 134 -19.82 39.44 -8.77
CA PRO A 134 -20.73 38.85 -7.80
C PRO A 134 -20.28 37.52 -7.16
N ASN A 135 -19.02 37.09 -7.30
CA ASN A 135 -18.56 35.83 -6.69
C ASN A 135 -17.42 36.02 -5.69
N VAL A 136 -17.66 36.84 -4.66
CA VAL A 136 -16.79 36.94 -3.49
C VAL A 136 -17.09 35.79 -2.54
N GLY A 137 -16.33 34.72 -2.68
CA GLY A 137 -16.35 33.57 -1.78
C GLY A 137 -15.02 32.82 -1.80
N GLY A 138 -14.05 33.32 -1.02
CA GLY A 138 -12.91 32.58 -0.50
C GLY A 138 -11.83 32.15 -1.50
N ASP A 139 -10.89 33.06 -1.84
CA ASP A 139 -9.45 32.76 -2.08
C ASP A 139 -8.65 34.00 -2.56
N SER A 140 -8.82 35.17 -1.93
CA SER A 140 -8.09 36.38 -2.32
C SER A 140 -6.58 36.30 -2.09
N THR A 141 -6.12 35.37 -1.24
CA THR A 141 -4.68 35.13 -0.98
C THR A 141 -4.02 34.31 -2.09
N LEU A 142 -4.75 33.45 -2.79
CA LEU A 142 -4.22 32.66 -3.90
C LEU A 142 -4.13 33.51 -5.19
N ASN A 143 -5.09 34.40 -5.42
CA ASN A 143 -5.14 35.18 -6.66
C ASN A 143 -3.98 36.20 -6.80
N SER A 144 -3.52 36.80 -5.71
CA SER A 144 -2.34 37.70 -5.71
C SER A 144 -1.01 36.96 -5.86
N PHE A 145 -0.94 35.71 -5.37
CA PHE A 145 0.21 34.82 -5.55
C PHE A 145 0.33 34.36 -7.01
N PHE A 146 -0.79 34.02 -7.66
CA PHE A 146 -0.82 33.69 -9.08
C PHE A 146 -0.49 34.87 -9.99
N GLN A 147 -0.95 36.08 -9.66
CA GLN A 147 -0.63 37.28 -10.44
C GLN A 147 0.87 37.63 -10.42
N LYS A 148 1.57 37.39 -9.32
CA LYS A 148 3.04 37.56 -9.26
C LYS A 148 3.79 36.52 -10.10
N ILE A 149 3.41 35.25 -9.99
CA ILE A 149 4.04 34.17 -10.78
C ILE A 149 3.80 34.39 -12.28
N PHE A 150 2.63 34.90 -12.67
CA PHE A 150 2.30 35.19 -14.07
C PHE A 150 2.97 36.47 -14.60
N ALA A 151 3.31 37.43 -13.74
CA ALA A 151 3.99 38.66 -14.15
C ALA A 151 5.45 38.40 -14.55
N ASP A 152 6.16 37.54 -13.81
CA ASP A 152 7.59 37.27 -13.96
C ASP A 152 7.94 36.10 -14.91
N ALA A 153 6.94 35.36 -15.41
CA ALA A 153 7.14 34.27 -16.36
C ALA A 153 7.37 34.78 -17.79
N ASP A 154 8.08 34.01 -18.63
CA ASP A 154 8.16 34.29 -20.08
C ASP A 154 6.85 33.89 -20.80
N ASP A 155 6.65 34.39 -22.02
CA ASP A 155 5.38 34.24 -22.75
C ASP A 155 5.01 32.78 -23.06
N ASP A 156 6.01 31.90 -23.23
CA ASP A 156 5.77 30.46 -23.43
C ASP A 156 5.36 29.76 -22.12
N THR A 157 5.95 30.17 -20.99
CA THR A 157 5.58 29.68 -19.65
C THR A 157 4.16 30.11 -19.28
N LYS A 158 3.77 31.36 -19.60
CA LYS A 158 2.40 31.85 -19.39
C LYS A 158 1.38 31.06 -20.20
N LYS A 159 1.72 30.72 -21.46
CA LYS A 159 0.87 29.94 -22.36
C LYS A 159 0.70 28.49 -21.89
N ALA A 160 1.78 27.88 -21.38
CA ALA A 160 1.76 26.55 -20.78
C ALA A 160 0.96 26.52 -19.47
N MET A 161 1.10 27.55 -18.62
CA MET A 161 0.33 27.68 -17.38
C MET A 161 -1.17 27.85 -17.66
N MET A 162 -1.57 28.68 -18.63
CA MET A 162 -2.98 28.82 -19.02
C MET A 162 -3.56 27.51 -19.57
N LYS A 163 -2.80 26.78 -20.39
CA LYS A 163 -3.23 25.49 -20.94
C LYS A 163 -3.39 24.44 -19.83
N SER A 164 -2.44 24.37 -18.90
CA SER A 164 -2.52 23.45 -17.75
C SER A 164 -3.66 23.80 -16.79
N TYR A 165 -3.91 25.08 -16.53
CA TYR A 165 -5.02 25.55 -15.67
C TYR A 165 -6.40 25.22 -16.27
N GLN A 166 -6.53 25.33 -17.59
CA GLN A 166 -7.78 25.06 -18.30
C GLN A 166 -8.03 23.55 -18.45
N GLU A 167 -6.99 22.73 -18.57
CA GLU A 167 -7.08 21.27 -18.62
C GLU A 167 -7.27 20.62 -17.23
N SER A 168 -6.83 21.28 -16.14
CA SER A 168 -6.90 20.73 -14.77
C SER A 168 -8.11 21.17 -13.93
N GLY A 169 -8.99 22.02 -14.46
CA GLY A 169 -10.19 22.47 -13.76
C GLY A 169 -9.91 23.29 -12.48
N GLY A 170 -8.77 23.98 -12.41
CA GLY A 170 -8.50 24.97 -11.36
C GLY A 170 -7.96 24.43 -10.03
N THR A 171 -7.37 23.23 -9.97
CA THR A 171 -6.62 22.78 -8.78
C THR A 171 -5.11 22.94 -8.99
N THR A 172 -4.48 23.70 -8.10
CA THR A 172 -3.12 24.20 -8.24
C THR A 172 -2.07 23.15 -7.86
N LEU A 173 -1.15 22.89 -8.80
CA LEU A 173 -0.02 21.99 -8.64
C LEU A 173 1.13 22.69 -7.88
N SER A 174 1.69 21.99 -6.91
CA SER A 174 2.79 22.41 -6.04
C SER A 174 4.06 22.83 -6.80
N THR A 175 4.58 24.01 -6.47
CA THR A 175 5.87 24.55 -6.94
C THR A 175 6.95 24.38 -5.88
N ASN A 176 7.62 23.23 -5.90
CA ASN A 176 9.07 23.04 -5.80
C ASN A 176 9.35 21.53 -5.61
N TRP A 177 9.60 20.82 -6.72
CA TRP A 177 9.72 19.35 -6.77
C TRP A 177 10.99 18.87 -7.48
N ASP A 178 11.87 19.79 -7.89
CA ASP A 178 13.04 19.48 -8.70
C ASP A 178 14.06 18.58 -7.96
N ASP A 179 14.01 18.54 -6.63
CA ASP A 179 14.92 17.73 -5.81
C ASP A 179 14.38 16.36 -5.37
N VAL A 180 13.11 16.00 -5.62
CA VAL A 180 12.46 14.82 -4.99
C VAL A 180 11.98 13.73 -5.96
N LYS A 181 12.03 13.93 -7.30
CA LYS A 181 11.19 13.12 -8.23
C LYS A 181 11.85 12.54 -9.50
N LYS A 182 13.01 11.90 -9.42
CA LYS A 182 13.55 11.07 -10.53
C LYS A 182 14.05 9.74 -9.95
N ALA A 183 13.26 8.68 -9.93
CA ALA A 183 13.05 7.67 -10.97
C ALA A 183 11.90 6.72 -10.52
N THR A 184 10.99 6.33 -11.43
CA THR A 184 9.60 5.86 -11.22
C THR A 184 8.82 6.67 -10.19
N LYS A 185 8.26 7.82 -10.61
CA LYS A 185 7.46 8.72 -9.76
C LYS A 185 6.28 8.06 -9.02
N SER A 186 5.93 6.81 -9.34
CA SER A 186 4.82 6.06 -8.73
C SER A 186 5.21 4.73 -8.05
N ASN A 187 6.48 4.27 -8.09
CA ASN A 187 6.87 2.92 -7.67
C ASN A 187 6.04 1.79 -8.35
N GLY A 188 5.61 1.98 -9.60
CA GLY A 188 4.85 0.99 -10.37
C GLY A 188 5.64 -0.31 -10.59
N ILE A 189 5.02 -1.46 -10.29
CA ILE A 189 5.62 -2.79 -10.43
C ILE A 189 4.77 -3.78 -11.22
N GLY A 190 3.53 -3.40 -11.58
CA GLY A 190 2.65 -4.27 -12.33
C GLY A 190 1.57 -3.50 -13.08
N GLN A 191 1.12 -4.12 -14.17
CA GLN A 191 -0.01 -3.70 -15.00
C GLN A 191 -0.76 -4.97 -15.42
N ALA A 192 -2.05 -5.06 -15.11
CA ALA A 192 -2.92 -6.18 -15.50
C ALA A 192 -2.34 -7.56 -15.14
N GLY A 193 -1.69 -7.67 -13.98
CA GLY A 193 -1.10 -8.91 -13.48
C GLY A 193 0.22 -9.33 -14.13
N LYS A 194 0.88 -8.43 -14.88
CA LYS A 194 2.20 -8.67 -15.52
C LYS A 194 3.15 -7.51 -15.24
N LEU A 195 4.43 -7.73 -15.53
CA LEU A 195 5.42 -6.64 -15.57
C LEU A 195 5.09 -5.72 -16.76
N PRO A 196 5.11 -4.38 -16.59
CA PRO A 196 4.81 -3.45 -17.66
C PRO A 196 5.94 -3.29 -18.67
N TRP A 197 7.12 -3.81 -18.35
CA TRP A 197 8.31 -3.82 -19.19
C TRP A 197 8.82 -5.24 -19.47
N ARG A 198 9.69 -5.33 -20.47
CA ARG A 198 10.45 -6.55 -20.79
C ARG A 198 11.94 -6.22 -20.82
N LEU A 199 12.65 -6.59 -19.76
CA LEU A 199 14.07 -6.27 -19.57
C LEU A 199 14.87 -7.56 -19.37
N PRO A 200 15.31 -8.25 -20.43
CA PRO A 200 16.10 -9.47 -20.33
C PRO A 200 17.33 -9.38 -19.41
N LYS A 201 18.05 -8.25 -19.39
CA LYS A 201 19.20 -8.06 -18.49
C LYS A 201 18.78 -7.98 -17.02
N GLU A 202 17.64 -7.34 -16.75
CA GLU A 202 17.04 -7.29 -15.41
C GLU A 202 16.63 -8.69 -14.93
N ILE A 203 15.96 -9.48 -15.79
CA ILE A 203 15.57 -10.86 -15.47
C ILE A 203 16.81 -11.74 -15.25
N LYS A 204 17.89 -11.52 -16.01
CA LYS A 204 19.17 -12.21 -15.80
C LYS A 204 19.77 -11.84 -14.44
N TYR A 205 19.77 -10.56 -14.08
CA TYR A 205 20.20 -10.09 -12.76
C TYR A 205 19.36 -10.73 -11.65
N PHE A 206 18.04 -10.71 -11.74
CA PHE A 206 17.14 -11.37 -10.79
C PHE A 206 17.46 -12.86 -10.63
N ALA A 207 17.61 -13.58 -11.74
CA ALA A 207 17.92 -15.01 -11.71
C ALA A 207 19.27 -15.26 -11.03
N GLN A 208 20.31 -14.53 -11.42
CA GLN A 208 21.66 -14.64 -10.88
C GLN A 208 21.69 -14.37 -9.38
N VAL A 209 21.08 -13.28 -8.92
CA VAL A 209 21.07 -12.91 -7.50
C VAL A 209 20.31 -13.93 -6.67
N THR A 210 19.12 -14.35 -7.13
CA THR A 210 18.28 -15.27 -6.36
C THR A 210 18.79 -16.70 -6.40
N SER A 211 19.62 -17.10 -7.37
CA SER A 211 20.21 -18.45 -7.42
C SER A 211 21.62 -18.54 -6.83
N ASN A 212 22.32 -17.42 -6.60
CA ASN A 212 23.69 -17.45 -6.10
C ASN A 212 23.72 -17.92 -4.63
N ALA A 213 24.19 -19.14 -4.40
CA ALA A 213 24.36 -19.73 -3.09
C ALA A 213 25.69 -20.50 -3.02
N PRO A 214 26.34 -20.55 -1.85
CA PRO A 214 27.53 -21.38 -1.63
C PRO A 214 27.27 -22.86 -1.94
N GLU A 215 28.34 -23.60 -2.21
CA GLU A 215 28.28 -25.04 -2.46
C GLU A 215 27.55 -25.78 -1.32
N GLY A 216 26.66 -26.70 -1.69
CA GLY A 216 25.83 -27.45 -0.74
C GLY A 216 24.65 -26.67 -0.14
N LYS A 217 24.44 -25.41 -0.53
CA LYS A 217 23.28 -24.60 -0.12
C LYS A 217 22.46 -24.14 -1.32
N HIS A 218 21.23 -23.73 -1.04
CA HIS A 218 20.35 -23.09 -2.03
C HIS A 218 19.63 -21.90 -1.40
N ASN A 219 19.09 -21.02 -2.23
CA ASN A 219 18.26 -19.91 -1.74
C ASN A 219 16.78 -20.28 -1.79
N ALA A 220 15.96 -19.56 -1.03
CA ALA A 220 14.52 -19.62 -1.09
C ALA A 220 13.94 -18.38 -1.77
N VAL A 221 12.87 -18.55 -2.54
CA VAL A 221 12.07 -17.48 -3.13
C VAL A 221 10.64 -17.60 -2.64
N ILE A 222 10.13 -16.54 -2.00
CA ILE A 222 8.78 -16.47 -1.43
C ILE A 222 7.97 -15.50 -2.29
N MET A 223 6.80 -15.96 -2.73
CA MET A 223 5.92 -15.18 -3.58
C MET A 223 4.44 -15.44 -3.28
N GLY A 224 3.59 -14.47 -3.63
CA GLY A 224 2.13 -14.68 -3.62
C GLY A 224 1.64 -15.46 -4.84
N ARG A 225 0.45 -16.06 -4.74
CA ARG A 225 -0.21 -16.81 -5.84
C ARG A 225 -0.24 -16.06 -7.17
N ASN A 226 -0.63 -14.78 -7.18
CA ASN A 226 -0.74 -14.01 -8.43
C ASN A 226 0.63 -13.86 -9.11
N THR A 227 1.70 -13.67 -8.34
CA THR A 227 3.07 -13.64 -8.86
C THR A 227 3.44 -14.99 -9.45
N TRP A 228 3.17 -16.09 -8.74
CA TRP A 228 3.39 -17.45 -9.24
C TRP A 228 2.64 -17.74 -10.56
N GLU A 229 1.41 -17.24 -10.69
CA GLU A 229 0.58 -17.41 -11.90
C GLU A 229 1.01 -16.52 -13.06
N SER A 230 1.64 -15.37 -12.78
CA SER A 230 2.23 -14.49 -13.80
C SER A 230 3.49 -15.07 -14.44
N ILE A 231 4.22 -15.96 -13.74
CA ILE A 231 5.42 -16.62 -14.26
C ILE A 231 4.98 -17.67 -15.30
N PRO A 232 5.50 -17.63 -16.54
CA PRO A 232 5.15 -18.63 -17.56
C PRO A 232 5.41 -20.06 -17.07
N LYS A 233 4.48 -20.99 -17.35
CA LYS A 233 4.55 -22.39 -16.88
C LYS A 233 5.89 -23.09 -17.11
N LYS A 234 6.57 -22.79 -18.22
CA LYS A 234 7.89 -23.35 -18.57
C LYS A 234 9.06 -22.85 -17.72
N PHE A 235 8.87 -21.74 -16.99
CA PHE A 235 9.89 -21.12 -16.15
C PHE A 235 9.59 -21.27 -14.65
N ARG A 236 8.52 -22.01 -14.30
CA ARG A 236 8.19 -22.35 -12.92
C ARG A 236 8.23 -23.88 -12.72
N PRO A 237 8.72 -24.39 -11.56
CA PRO A 237 9.35 -23.63 -10.48
C PRO A 237 10.67 -22.96 -10.91
N LEU A 238 11.06 -21.90 -10.21
CA LEU A 238 12.33 -21.23 -10.47
C LEU A 238 13.49 -22.18 -10.09
N PRO A 239 14.31 -22.64 -11.05
CA PRO A 239 15.28 -23.71 -10.82
C PRO A 239 16.36 -23.29 -9.83
N GLY A 240 16.92 -24.26 -9.08
CA GLY A 240 17.99 -24.05 -8.10
C GLY A 240 17.57 -23.29 -6.83
N ARG A 241 16.26 -23.05 -6.63
CA ARG A 241 15.71 -22.35 -5.47
C ARG A 241 14.53 -23.09 -4.84
N LEU A 242 14.41 -23.05 -3.51
CA LEU A 242 13.18 -23.45 -2.82
C LEU A 242 12.07 -22.46 -3.17
N ASN A 243 11.02 -22.91 -3.85
CA ASN A 243 9.92 -22.03 -4.25
C ASN A 243 8.79 -22.11 -3.21
N ILE A 244 8.45 -20.99 -2.57
CA ILE A 244 7.39 -20.91 -1.57
C ILE A 244 6.27 -20.02 -2.10
N VAL A 245 5.09 -20.60 -2.31
CA VAL A 245 3.91 -19.88 -2.82
C VAL A 245 2.91 -19.69 -1.69
N ILE A 246 2.58 -18.43 -1.37
CA ILE A 246 1.59 -18.08 -0.37
C ILE A 246 0.21 -17.92 -1.04
N THR A 247 -0.78 -18.65 -0.54
CA THR A 247 -2.16 -18.61 -1.04
C THR A 247 -3.16 -18.89 0.08
N SER A 248 -4.29 -18.18 0.09
CA SER A 248 -5.42 -18.50 0.98
C SER A 248 -6.31 -19.62 0.43
N GLN A 249 -6.09 -20.04 -0.83
CA GLN A 249 -6.87 -21.08 -1.46
C GLN A 249 -6.49 -22.45 -0.90
N VAL A 250 -7.47 -23.09 -0.26
CA VAL A 250 -7.36 -24.47 0.22
C VAL A 250 -7.18 -25.41 -0.98
N ASN A 251 -6.25 -26.37 -0.86
CA ASN A 251 -5.93 -27.35 -1.91
C ASN A 251 -5.47 -26.73 -3.25
N TYR A 252 -4.79 -25.58 -3.20
CA TYR A 252 -4.20 -24.98 -4.39
C TYR A 252 -3.14 -25.90 -5.02
N ASP A 253 -3.36 -26.27 -6.28
CA ASP A 253 -2.38 -26.97 -7.11
C ASP A 253 -1.51 -25.95 -7.86
N ALA A 254 -0.23 -25.87 -7.50
CA ALA A 254 0.72 -25.00 -8.19
C ALA A 254 1.06 -25.48 -9.62
N GLY A 255 0.57 -26.66 -10.03
CA GLY A 255 0.84 -27.26 -11.33
C GLY A 255 2.29 -27.67 -11.49
N THR A 256 3.00 -27.86 -10.37
CA THR A 256 4.31 -28.50 -10.33
C THR A 256 4.07 -29.99 -10.18
N SER A 257 3.95 -30.69 -11.30
CA SER A 257 3.93 -32.15 -11.28
C SER A 257 5.08 -32.62 -10.40
N VAL A 258 4.77 -33.42 -9.37
CA VAL A 258 5.76 -34.07 -8.53
C VAL A 258 6.53 -35.03 -9.43
N SER A 259 7.55 -34.55 -10.13
CA SER A 259 8.47 -35.42 -10.84
C SER A 259 9.38 -36.06 -9.78
N GLU A 260 8.86 -37.17 -9.25
CA GLU A 260 9.57 -38.40 -8.93
C GLU A 260 11.01 -38.26 -8.43
N ALA A 261 11.16 -38.45 -7.13
CA ALA A 261 12.18 -39.26 -6.42
C ALA A 261 13.68 -39.20 -6.77
N ASN A 262 14.15 -38.56 -7.83
CA ASN A 262 15.54 -38.59 -8.31
C ASN A 262 16.03 -37.28 -8.95
N SER A 263 15.35 -36.15 -8.72
CA SER A 263 15.82 -34.86 -9.21
C SER A 263 16.35 -34.02 -8.03
N GLU A 264 17.60 -33.58 -8.12
CA GLU A 264 18.22 -32.54 -7.27
C GLU A 264 17.49 -31.18 -7.36
N THR A 265 16.28 -31.14 -7.91
CA THR A 265 15.51 -29.92 -8.09
C THR A 265 14.78 -29.55 -6.79
N PRO A 266 14.93 -28.29 -6.33
CA PRO A 266 14.33 -27.84 -5.09
C PRO A 266 12.79 -27.81 -5.16
N LYS A 267 12.19 -28.10 -4.01
CA LYS A 267 10.76 -28.33 -3.82
C LYS A 267 9.94 -27.06 -4.06
N THR A 268 8.70 -27.22 -4.50
CA THR A 268 7.68 -26.17 -4.39
C THR A 268 6.86 -26.42 -3.14
N PHE A 269 6.72 -25.41 -2.29
CA PHE A 269 5.96 -25.47 -1.04
C PHE A 269 4.80 -24.49 -1.08
N ILE A 270 3.62 -24.95 -0.69
CA ILE A 270 2.42 -24.11 -0.59
C ILE A 270 2.22 -23.72 0.88
N ALA A 271 2.26 -22.41 1.14
CA ALA A 271 2.02 -21.82 2.44
C ALA A 271 0.65 -21.14 2.45
N ASN A 272 -0.08 -21.26 3.57
CA ASN A 272 -1.37 -20.59 3.75
C ASN A 272 -1.27 -19.19 4.38
N SER A 273 -0.07 -18.80 4.78
CA SER A 273 0.21 -17.56 5.51
C SER A 273 1.70 -17.19 5.39
N LEU A 274 2.02 -15.92 5.65
CA LEU A 274 3.41 -15.47 5.74
C LEU A 274 4.16 -16.22 6.86
N GLN A 275 3.53 -16.43 8.01
CA GLN A 275 4.15 -17.16 9.13
C GLN A 275 4.50 -18.60 8.74
N SER A 276 3.60 -19.31 8.05
CA SER A 276 3.87 -20.67 7.57
C SER A 276 5.00 -20.70 6.54
N ALA A 277 5.11 -19.68 5.68
CA ALA A 277 6.22 -19.55 4.74
C ALA A 277 7.56 -19.31 5.47
N LEU A 278 7.59 -18.40 6.45
CA LEU A 278 8.79 -18.08 7.23
C LEU A 278 9.27 -19.27 8.07
N ALA A 279 8.36 -20.07 8.63
CA ALA A 279 8.70 -21.29 9.35
C ALA A 279 9.47 -22.32 8.49
N ARG A 280 9.37 -22.26 7.16
CA ARG A 280 10.14 -23.11 6.24
C ARG A 280 11.56 -22.63 5.99
N LEU A 281 11.90 -21.43 6.45
CA LEU A 281 13.26 -20.91 6.34
C LEU A 281 14.21 -21.47 7.40
N ASN A 282 13.69 -22.19 8.41
CA ASN A 282 14.48 -22.87 9.43
C ASN A 282 15.07 -24.20 8.91
N ASP A 283 15.76 -24.14 7.78
CA ASP A 283 16.47 -25.26 7.16
C ASP A 283 17.92 -24.84 6.90
N ALA A 284 18.88 -25.61 7.43
CA ALA A 284 20.30 -25.30 7.34
C ALA A 284 20.85 -25.29 5.89
N SER A 285 20.13 -25.89 4.95
CA SER A 285 20.45 -25.86 3.52
C SER A 285 20.06 -24.55 2.83
N ILE A 286 19.25 -23.71 3.48
CA ILE A 286 18.86 -22.40 2.95
C ILE A 286 19.94 -21.37 3.29
N HIS A 287 20.53 -20.75 2.26
CA HIS A 287 21.52 -19.68 2.42
C HIS A 287 20.85 -18.30 2.63
N ARG A 288 19.94 -17.91 1.73
CA ARG A 288 19.19 -16.65 1.78
C ARG A 288 17.74 -16.87 1.38
N ALA A 289 16.84 -16.02 1.88
CA ALA A 289 15.44 -15.99 1.50
C ALA A 289 15.10 -14.67 0.81
N PHE A 290 14.46 -14.73 -0.35
CA PHE A 290 14.08 -13.58 -1.15
C PHE A 290 12.56 -13.46 -1.20
N ILE A 291 12.03 -12.29 -0.82
CA ILE A 291 10.64 -11.93 -1.10
C ILE A 291 10.59 -11.38 -2.52
N ILE A 292 9.92 -12.08 -3.44
CA ILE A 292 9.87 -11.69 -4.86
C ILE A 292 8.48 -11.14 -5.27
N GLY A 293 7.66 -10.79 -4.28
CA GLY A 293 6.40 -10.07 -4.46
C GLY A 293 5.14 -10.95 -4.39
N GLY A 294 3.96 -10.41 -4.69
CA GLY A 294 3.68 -9.05 -5.16
C GLY A 294 3.45 -8.02 -4.06
N ALA A 295 2.82 -6.89 -4.41
CA ALA A 295 2.64 -5.71 -3.55
C ALA A 295 2.15 -6.01 -2.12
N TYR A 296 1.15 -6.89 -1.97
CA TYR A 296 0.67 -7.30 -0.66
C TYR A 296 1.78 -7.92 0.19
N LEU A 297 2.52 -8.88 -0.38
CA LEU A 297 3.60 -9.55 0.32
C LEU A 297 4.73 -8.58 0.65
N TYR A 298 5.11 -7.69 -0.28
CA TYR A 298 6.08 -6.63 -0.01
C TYR A 298 5.67 -5.81 1.21
N ARG A 299 4.43 -5.28 1.24
CA ARG A 299 3.93 -4.46 2.35
C ARG A 299 4.00 -5.20 3.69
N GLU A 300 3.52 -6.44 3.74
CA GLU A 300 3.51 -7.20 5.01
C GLU A 300 4.92 -7.55 5.48
N THR A 301 5.85 -7.86 4.56
CA THR A 301 7.23 -8.18 4.93
C THR A 301 8.05 -6.95 5.34
N LEU A 302 7.78 -5.78 4.77
CA LEU A 302 8.46 -4.53 5.15
C LEU A 302 8.14 -4.09 6.58
N LYS A 303 6.96 -4.46 7.10
CA LYS A 303 6.54 -4.26 8.49
C LYS A 303 7.31 -5.13 9.49
N LEU A 304 7.94 -6.21 9.05
CA LEU A 304 8.78 -7.06 9.91
C LEU A 304 10.08 -6.30 10.22
N ALA A 305 10.09 -5.53 11.30
CA ALA A 305 11.26 -4.80 11.76
C ALA A 305 12.19 -5.70 12.61
N PRO A 306 13.50 -5.42 12.64
CA PRO A 306 14.39 -6.09 13.59
C PRO A 306 13.86 -5.89 15.01
N ALA A 307 13.95 -6.94 15.85
CA ALA A 307 13.61 -6.83 17.26
C ALA A 307 14.45 -5.72 17.90
N THR A 308 13.80 -4.64 18.33
CA THR A 308 14.47 -3.63 19.16
C THR A 308 14.81 -4.28 20.50
N LEU A 309 15.93 -3.89 21.10
CA LEU A 309 16.57 -4.45 22.30
C LEU A 309 15.73 -4.33 23.60
N ILE A 310 14.46 -4.74 23.58
CA ILE A 310 13.68 -4.98 24.79
C ILE A 310 13.59 -6.50 24.92
N PRO A 311 14.42 -7.13 25.78
CA PRO A 311 14.27 -8.55 26.03
C PRO A 311 12.85 -8.83 26.55
N PRO A 312 12.19 -9.90 26.08
CA PRO A 312 10.92 -10.31 26.66
C PRO A 312 11.09 -10.51 28.18
N PRO A 313 10.05 -10.22 29.00
CA PRO A 313 10.12 -10.45 30.44
C PRO A 313 10.56 -11.90 30.71
N ALA A 314 11.52 -12.04 31.64
CA ALA A 314 12.39 -13.20 31.85
C ALA A 314 11.72 -14.50 32.33
N SER A 315 10.54 -14.84 31.82
CA SER A 315 9.86 -16.10 32.11
C SER A 315 9.65 -16.88 30.82
N HIS A 316 10.55 -17.83 30.60
CA HIS A 316 10.55 -18.84 29.53
C HIS A 316 10.86 -18.29 28.14
N LEU A 317 12.15 -18.32 27.73
CA LEU A 317 12.58 -18.76 26.39
C LEU A 317 14.11 -18.59 26.25
N ASP A 318 14.70 -19.51 25.49
CA ASP A 318 16.14 -19.65 25.25
C ASP A 318 16.63 -18.51 24.32
N PRO A 319 17.63 -17.70 24.71
CA PRO A 319 18.06 -16.51 23.96
C PRO A 319 18.69 -16.82 22.59
N ALA A 320 18.97 -18.08 22.27
CA ALA A 320 19.54 -18.48 20.98
C ALA A 320 18.49 -18.80 19.89
N THR A 321 17.20 -18.90 20.21
CA THR A 321 16.18 -19.45 19.29
C THR A 321 15.06 -18.50 18.85
N ASP A 322 15.00 -17.27 19.38
CA ASP A 322 13.84 -16.38 19.19
C ASP A 322 14.16 -15.11 18.37
N SER A 323 14.97 -15.24 17.31
CA SER A 323 15.10 -14.15 16.34
C SER A 323 13.85 -14.12 15.46
N THR A 324 12.97 -13.16 15.69
CA THR A 324 11.87 -12.90 14.75
C THR A 324 12.45 -12.58 13.37
N PRO A 325 12.02 -13.28 12.30
CA PRO A 325 12.50 -13.00 10.96
C PRO A 325 12.11 -11.58 10.55
N TYR A 326 13.07 -10.82 10.03
CA TYR A 326 12.87 -9.46 9.55
C TYR A 326 13.49 -9.30 8.16
N VAL A 327 13.05 -8.29 7.42
CA VAL A 327 13.66 -7.93 6.14
C VAL A 327 14.81 -6.96 6.42
N ASP A 328 16.05 -7.33 6.11
CA ASP A 328 17.22 -6.48 6.34
C ASP A 328 17.59 -5.65 5.10
N ARG A 329 17.10 -6.07 3.92
CA ARG A 329 17.57 -5.56 2.61
C ARG A 329 16.46 -5.50 1.56
N ILE A 330 16.55 -4.49 0.70
CA ILE A 330 15.76 -4.37 -0.53
C ILE A 330 16.73 -4.30 -1.71
N LEU A 331 16.59 -5.21 -2.65
CA LEU A 331 17.23 -5.12 -3.96
C LEU A 331 16.20 -4.56 -4.93
N LEU A 332 16.48 -3.39 -5.48
CA LEU A 332 15.54 -2.64 -6.27
C LEU A 332 16.12 -2.35 -7.65
N THR A 333 15.46 -2.85 -8.69
CA THR A 333 15.66 -2.32 -10.04
C THR A 333 14.79 -1.06 -10.16
N ARG A 334 15.42 0.11 -10.04
CA ARG A 334 14.77 1.41 -10.15
C ARG A 334 14.61 1.76 -11.62
N VAL A 335 13.40 1.68 -12.16
CA VAL A 335 13.14 2.22 -13.51
C VAL A 335 13.15 3.76 -13.46
N VAL A 336 13.92 4.40 -14.33
CA VAL A 336 14.11 5.85 -14.42
C VAL A 336 13.12 6.46 -15.41
N GLU A 337 13.00 5.84 -16.57
CA GLU A 337 12.09 6.22 -17.65
C GLU A 337 11.76 4.99 -18.50
N PRO A 338 10.57 4.91 -19.12
CA PRO A 338 9.43 5.81 -18.92
C PRO A 338 8.73 5.56 -17.57
N GLU A 339 7.74 6.38 -17.24
CA GLU A 339 7.02 6.31 -15.95
C GLU A 339 6.04 5.13 -15.85
N PHE A 340 5.64 4.54 -16.98
CA PHE A 340 4.60 3.50 -17.06
C PHE A 340 3.30 3.92 -16.35
N GLU A 341 2.63 4.94 -16.91
CA GLU A 341 1.44 5.57 -16.31
C GLU A 341 0.26 4.61 -16.08
N ASP A 342 0.19 3.53 -16.85
CA ASP A 342 -0.88 2.53 -16.76
C ASP A 342 -0.65 1.47 -15.66
N CYS A 343 0.37 1.62 -14.81
CA CYS A 343 0.58 0.71 -13.68
C CYS A 343 -0.65 0.69 -12.74
N ASP A 344 -1.07 -0.51 -12.35
CA ASP A 344 -2.18 -0.75 -11.41
C ASP A 344 -1.71 -1.39 -10.08
N VAL A 345 -0.46 -1.83 -10.03
CA VAL A 345 0.18 -2.40 -8.84
C VAL A 345 1.46 -1.62 -8.54
N PHE A 346 1.59 -1.19 -7.29
CA PHE A 346 2.70 -0.34 -6.83
C PHE A 346 3.44 -1.00 -5.67
N MET A 347 4.77 -0.84 -5.65
CA MET A 347 5.59 -1.17 -4.49
C MET A 347 5.30 -0.15 -3.38
N PRO A 348 5.12 -0.60 -2.12
CA PRO A 348 4.93 0.32 -1.01
C PRO A 348 6.09 1.32 -0.89
N GLU A 349 5.78 2.56 -0.53
CA GLU A 349 6.79 3.58 -0.25
C GLU A 349 7.50 3.24 1.06
N PHE A 350 8.55 2.41 0.97
CA PHE A 350 9.23 1.82 2.12
C PHE A 350 9.98 2.86 2.97
N ARG A 351 10.15 4.09 2.49
CA ARG A 351 10.66 5.24 3.27
C ARG A 351 9.56 6.12 3.87
N GLY A 352 8.31 5.79 3.57
CA GLY A 352 7.12 6.49 4.04
C GLY A 352 6.84 6.27 5.52
N PRO A 353 5.92 7.05 6.10
CA PRO A 353 5.58 6.99 7.53
C PRO A 353 5.02 5.64 7.96
N GLU A 354 4.43 4.84 7.06
CA GLU A 354 3.93 3.48 7.34
C GLU A 354 5.03 2.56 7.89
N PHE A 355 6.28 2.76 7.48
CA PHE A 355 7.40 1.88 7.82
C PHE A 355 8.48 2.54 8.67
N LYS A 356 8.25 3.78 9.14
CA LYS A 356 9.13 4.43 10.12
C LYS A 356 8.87 3.79 11.49
N GLY A 357 9.86 3.08 12.03
CA GLY A 357 9.81 2.56 13.40
C GLY A 357 9.52 3.68 14.41
N SER A 358 8.95 3.34 15.56
CA SER A 358 8.63 4.31 16.63
C SER A 358 9.85 4.97 17.27
N LEU A 359 11.07 4.48 16.97
CA LEU A 359 12.35 5.01 17.43
C LEU A 359 13.10 5.64 16.25
N GLU A 360 13.52 6.90 16.41
CA GLU A 360 14.01 7.82 15.36
C GLU A 360 15.19 7.33 14.48
N ARG A 361 15.76 6.14 14.72
CA ARG A 361 16.81 5.54 13.87
C ARG A 361 16.69 4.03 13.65
N ALA A 362 15.93 3.28 14.46
CA ALA A 362 15.76 1.85 14.26
C ALA A 362 14.84 1.59 13.06
N GLY A 363 15.40 1.07 11.96
CA GLY A 363 14.62 0.66 10.79
C GLY A 363 14.50 1.69 9.65
N THR A 364 15.33 2.75 9.62
CA THR A 364 15.38 3.64 8.44
C THR A 364 16.16 2.99 7.31
N TRP A 365 15.55 2.93 6.12
CA TRP A 365 16.20 2.43 4.91
C TRP A 365 17.22 3.42 4.36
N VAL A 366 18.46 2.96 4.18
CA VAL A 366 19.57 3.71 3.59
C VAL A 366 20.00 3.01 2.31
N GLN A 367 20.29 3.79 1.27
CA GLN A 367 20.82 3.25 0.04
C GLN A 367 22.30 2.90 0.24
N ALA A 368 22.65 1.63 -0.01
CA ALA A 368 24.02 1.17 0.00
C ALA A 368 24.75 1.61 -1.27
N SER A 369 26.07 1.72 -1.18
CA SER A 369 26.95 1.99 -2.31
C SER A 369 26.92 0.86 -3.34
N HIS A 370 27.31 1.17 -4.58
CA HIS A 370 27.42 0.16 -5.62
C HIS A 370 28.46 -0.94 -5.28
N ALA A 371 29.55 -0.56 -4.60
CA ALA A 371 30.55 -1.51 -4.10
C ALA A 371 29.94 -2.53 -3.12
N GLU A 372 29.15 -2.07 -2.15
CA GLU A 372 28.45 -2.94 -1.20
C GLU A 372 27.42 -3.84 -1.89
N LEU A 373 26.71 -3.32 -2.91
CA LEU A 373 25.78 -4.13 -3.73
C LEU A 373 26.52 -5.27 -4.44
N ARG A 374 27.62 -4.93 -5.14
CA ARG A 374 28.44 -5.90 -5.87
C ARG A 374 29.02 -6.96 -4.95
N GLU A 375 29.55 -6.56 -3.80
CA GLU A 375 30.07 -7.46 -2.78
C GLU A 375 28.99 -8.40 -2.26
N TRP A 376 27.82 -7.87 -1.89
CA TRP A 376 26.74 -8.67 -1.34
C TRP A 376 26.14 -9.66 -2.35
N VAL A 377 25.99 -9.23 -3.61
CA VAL A 377 25.55 -10.10 -4.72
C VAL A 377 26.59 -11.17 -5.04
N GLY A 378 27.87 -10.89 -4.82
CA GLY A 378 28.97 -11.82 -5.07
C GLY A 378 29.23 -12.05 -6.56
N ALA A 379 28.85 -11.10 -7.41
CA ALA A 379 29.03 -11.17 -8.85
C ALA A 379 29.04 -9.77 -9.48
N ASP A 380 29.35 -9.70 -10.79
CA ASP A 380 29.35 -8.43 -11.52
C ASP A 380 27.93 -7.88 -11.65
N VAL A 381 27.75 -6.62 -11.25
CA VAL A 381 26.50 -5.86 -11.35
C VAL A 381 26.82 -4.57 -12.10
N ALA A 382 25.98 -4.19 -13.06
CA ALA A 382 26.21 -2.99 -13.83
C ALA A 382 26.01 -1.73 -12.96
N GLU A 383 26.96 -0.80 -13.01
CA GLU A 383 26.92 0.46 -12.27
C GLU A 383 26.20 1.55 -13.06
N GLY A 384 25.42 2.37 -12.36
CA GLY A 384 24.68 3.49 -12.92
C GLY A 384 23.50 3.08 -13.80
N VAL A 385 22.99 4.05 -14.56
CA VAL A 385 21.80 3.89 -15.40
C VAL A 385 22.09 3.00 -16.61
N GLN A 386 21.33 1.92 -16.71
CA GLN A 386 21.27 1.01 -17.85
C GLN A 386 20.12 1.41 -18.75
N GLU A 387 20.23 1.11 -20.05
CA GLU A 387 19.13 1.27 -21.00
C GLU A 387 18.88 -0.04 -21.74
N GLU A 388 17.63 -0.50 -21.76
CA GLU A 388 17.19 -1.70 -22.48
C GLU A 388 15.75 -1.51 -22.96
N ASN A 389 15.50 -1.76 -24.25
CA ASN A 389 14.17 -1.67 -24.87
C ASN A 389 13.44 -0.33 -24.60
N GLY A 390 14.19 0.79 -24.61
CA GLY A 390 13.65 2.12 -24.36
C GLY A 390 13.31 2.39 -22.89
N VAL A 391 13.73 1.51 -21.98
CA VAL A 391 13.59 1.68 -20.53
C VAL A 391 14.96 1.94 -19.93
N LYS A 392 15.12 3.06 -19.23
CA LYS A 392 16.30 3.30 -18.40
C LYS A 392 16.05 2.83 -16.99
N TYR A 393 17.00 2.15 -16.38
CA TYR A 393 16.88 1.63 -15.03
C TYR A 393 18.23 1.51 -14.32
N GLU A 394 18.23 1.44 -13.00
CA GLU A 394 19.44 1.30 -12.17
C GLU A 394 19.24 0.18 -11.13
N PHE A 395 20.30 -0.59 -10.87
CA PHE A 395 20.29 -1.55 -9.77
C PHE A 395 20.70 -0.88 -8.46
N GLN A 396 19.81 -0.92 -7.47
CA GLN A 396 20.01 -0.33 -6.15
C GLN A 396 19.91 -1.41 -5.07
N MET A 397 20.62 -1.19 -3.97
CA MET A 397 20.48 -1.95 -2.74
C MET A 397 20.17 -0.98 -1.61
N TRP A 398 19.17 -1.30 -0.81
CA TRP A 398 18.82 -0.56 0.40
C TRP A 398 18.94 -1.50 1.59
N THR A 399 19.49 -0.99 2.68
CA THR A 399 19.68 -1.73 3.93
C THR A 399 19.03 -0.97 5.08
N ARG A 400 18.68 -1.70 6.13
CA ARG A 400 18.37 -1.12 7.44
C ARG A 400 19.08 -1.93 8.51
N ASP A 401 19.73 -1.26 9.45
CA ASP A 401 20.51 -1.94 10.49
C ASP A 401 19.60 -2.58 11.54
N ALA A 402 20.03 -3.75 12.02
CA ALA A 402 19.45 -4.42 13.20
C ALA A 402 20.20 -4.09 14.50
N THR A 403 21.34 -3.41 14.42
CA THR A 403 22.22 -3.11 15.56
C THR A 403 22.78 -1.70 15.42
N GLU A 404 22.71 -0.91 16.49
CA GLU A 404 23.62 0.21 16.67
C GLU A 404 25.05 -0.33 16.52
N LYS A 405 25.85 0.25 15.63
CA LYS A 405 27.30 0.27 15.89
C LYS A 405 27.45 1.03 17.20
N ALA A 406 27.65 0.31 18.29
CA ALA A 406 28.15 0.88 19.52
C ALA A 406 29.56 1.40 19.20
N ASP A 407 29.67 2.72 19.03
CA ASP A 407 30.94 3.43 19.02
C ASP A 407 31.57 3.48 20.42
#